data_AF-A0A7X7Q9A9-F1
#
_entry.id   AF-A0A7X7Q9A9-F1
#
_cell.length_a   1.000
_cell.length_b   1.000
_cell.length_c   1.000
_cell.angle_alpha   90.00
_cell.angle_beta   90.00
_cell.angle_gamma   90.00
#
_symmetry.space_group_name_H-M   'P 1'
#
loop_
_entity.id
_entity.type
_entity.pdbx_description
1 polymer ?
#
loop_
_entity_poly.entity_id
_entity_poly.type
_entity_poly.pdbx_seq_one_letter_code
_entity_poly.pdbx_strand_id
1 'polypeptide(L)'
;MVQLSPAATGRHQSRARLTAWLAVGAIAAVLAAVRWQFPERPLEAASPRALLDAGFALGLAALTLIVSLGLGRCALSWLRLEDLTRLERLVFSLLVGLGMTAYGVLALGLLGLLERRWILIWLALAGLAGAGEWGRALTRAPALARTLPAQWRGLHLGQKLLLIIGGLLLTLSLLQALTPPWDYDGLMYHLQGPRLFLEAGRIVLLPDVWQANGPFTIEMLYTLGLSVGSGTFAKLIHLTYALLLCLATYALGKRTLGATAGWIAAAVLVGIPLFPLWA
;
A
#
# COMPACT_ATOMS: atom_id res chain seq x y z
N MET A 1 26.62 31.50 -15.39
CA MET A 1 25.56 30.62 -14.85
C MET A 1 24.65 30.25 -16.02
N VAL A 2 24.89 29.10 -16.66
CA VAL A 2 24.20 28.72 -17.91
C VAL A 2 22.76 28.33 -17.56
N GLN A 3 21.79 29.19 -17.86
CA GLN A 3 20.37 28.85 -17.83
C GLN A 3 20.12 27.78 -18.89
N LEU A 4 19.91 26.53 -18.45
CA LEU A 4 19.46 25.45 -19.32
C LEU A 4 18.09 25.83 -19.91
N SER A 5 17.99 25.81 -21.24
CA SER A 5 16.76 26.06 -21.99
C SER A 5 15.59 25.21 -21.47
N PRO A 6 14.35 25.76 -21.39
CA PRO A 6 13.13 25.03 -21.00
C PRO A 6 12.90 23.73 -21.81
N ALA A 7 13.42 23.65 -23.03
CA ALA A 7 13.32 22.47 -23.87
C ALA A 7 14.19 21.29 -23.38
N ALA A 8 15.34 21.58 -22.74
CA ALA A 8 16.25 20.57 -22.20
C ALA A 8 15.69 19.95 -20.90
N THR A 9 15.05 20.76 -20.05
CA THR A 9 14.39 20.28 -18.83
C THR A 9 13.14 19.45 -19.13
N GLY A 10 12.40 19.78 -20.20
CA GLY A 10 11.25 18.99 -20.67
C GLY A 10 11.62 17.58 -21.17
N ARG A 11 12.69 17.45 -21.98
CA ARG A 11 13.16 16.14 -22.49
C ARG A 11 13.73 15.23 -21.40
N HIS A 12 14.37 15.80 -20.39
CA HIS A 12 14.87 15.00 -19.26
C HIS A 12 13.71 14.46 -18.41
N GLN A 13 12.66 15.26 -18.19
CA GLN A 13 11.47 14.81 -17.46
C GLN A 13 10.66 13.76 -18.23
N SER A 14 10.57 13.85 -19.56
CA SER A 14 9.86 12.84 -20.36
C SER A 14 10.59 11.50 -20.36
N ARG A 15 11.92 11.49 -20.49
CA ARG A 15 12.74 10.26 -20.38
C ARG A 15 12.64 9.62 -19.00
N ALA A 16 12.72 10.41 -17.93
CA ALA A 16 12.61 9.90 -16.56
C ALA A 16 11.23 9.30 -16.26
N ARG A 17 10.17 9.84 -16.87
CA ARG A 17 8.82 9.25 -16.78
C ARG A 17 8.77 7.93 -17.55
N LEU A 18 9.27 7.87 -18.78
CA LEU A 18 9.33 6.62 -19.54
C LEU A 18 10.08 5.52 -18.76
N THR A 19 11.20 5.84 -18.12
CA THR A 19 11.93 4.87 -17.30
C THR A 19 11.13 4.39 -16.09
N ALA A 20 10.38 5.29 -15.43
CA ALA A 20 9.50 4.91 -14.33
C ALA A 20 8.38 3.97 -14.81
N TRP A 21 7.86 4.19 -16.02
CA TRP A 21 6.82 3.34 -16.61
C TRP A 21 7.33 1.95 -16.95
N LEU A 22 8.51 1.88 -17.58
CA LEU A 22 9.18 0.62 -17.86
C LEU A 22 9.49 -0.14 -16.57
N ALA A 23 9.89 0.54 -15.49
CA ALA A 23 10.16 -0.10 -14.21
C ALA A 23 8.89 -0.72 -13.58
N VAL A 24 7.78 0.01 -13.55
CA VAL A 24 6.50 -0.52 -13.01
C VAL A 24 5.98 -1.67 -13.88
N GLY A 25 6.05 -1.54 -15.21
CA GLY A 25 5.70 -2.62 -16.13
C GLY A 25 6.58 -3.87 -15.95
N ALA A 26 7.89 -3.68 -15.76
CA ALA A 26 8.82 -4.77 -15.47
C ALA A 26 8.51 -5.46 -14.14
N ILE A 27 8.21 -4.70 -13.08
CA ILE A 27 7.80 -5.26 -11.78
C ILE A 27 6.54 -6.12 -11.95
N ALA A 28 5.51 -5.59 -12.64
CA ALA A 28 4.28 -6.34 -12.90
C ALA A 28 4.54 -7.63 -13.71
N ALA A 29 5.40 -7.57 -14.73
CA ALA A 29 5.79 -8.72 -15.53
C ALA A 29 6.58 -9.76 -14.72
N VAL A 30 7.51 -9.33 -13.86
CA VAL A 30 8.27 -10.21 -12.97
C VAL A 30 7.33 -10.89 -11.97
N LEU A 31 6.41 -10.15 -11.35
CA LEU A 31 5.42 -10.72 -10.43
C LEU A 31 4.56 -11.76 -11.15
N ALA A 32 4.08 -11.45 -12.37
CA ALA A 32 3.31 -12.40 -13.16
C ALA A 32 4.12 -13.67 -13.50
N ALA A 33 5.39 -13.51 -13.89
CA ALA A 33 6.28 -14.63 -14.21
C ALA A 33 6.60 -15.49 -12.99
N VAL A 34 6.93 -14.86 -11.85
CA VAL A 34 7.17 -15.56 -10.57
C VAL A 34 5.93 -16.36 -10.20
N ARG A 35 4.74 -15.77 -10.28
CA ARG A 35 3.52 -16.47 -9.89
C ARG A 35 3.12 -17.59 -10.85
N TRP A 36 3.42 -17.43 -12.13
CA TRP A 36 3.22 -18.47 -13.13
C TRP A 36 4.15 -19.66 -12.90
N GLN A 37 5.42 -19.40 -12.61
CA GLN A 37 6.43 -20.45 -12.41
C GLN A 37 6.37 -21.09 -11.02
N PHE A 38 5.93 -20.34 -10.02
CA PHE A 38 5.81 -20.76 -8.63
C PHE A 38 4.41 -20.41 -8.09
N PRO A 39 3.42 -21.30 -8.31
CA PRO A 39 2.11 -21.19 -7.67
C PRO A 39 2.20 -21.26 -6.14
N GLU A 40 1.13 -20.85 -5.44
CA GLU A 40 1.11 -20.78 -3.97
C GLU A 40 1.42 -22.13 -3.36
N ARG A 41 2.35 -22.11 -2.41
CA ARG A 41 2.66 -23.30 -1.62
C ARG A 41 1.53 -23.56 -0.62
N PRO A 42 1.31 -24.83 -0.24
CA PRO A 42 0.51 -25.15 0.93
C PRO A 42 1.06 -24.46 2.18
N LEU A 43 0.18 -24.03 3.09
CA LEU A 43 0.56 -23.32 4.33
C LEU A 43 1.52 -24.14 5.21
N GLU A 44 1.38 -25.47 5.19
CA GLU A 44 2.17 -26.42 5.97
C GLU A 44 3.59 -26.63 5.42
N ALA A 45 3.86 -26.21 4.18
CA ALA A 45 5.14 -26.47 3.51
C ALA A 45 6.20 -25.44 3.90
N ALA A 46 6.95 -25.69 4.98
CA ALA A 46 8.14 -24.93 5.32
C ALA A 46 9.25 -25.20 4.28
N SER A 47 9.57 -24.21 3.45
CA SER A 47 10.60 -24.34 2.40
C SER A 47 11.27 -22.99 2.12
N PRO A 48 12.46 -22.97 1.48
CA PRO A 48 13.08 -21.73 1.01
C PRO A 48 12.16 -20.87 0.12
N ARG A 49 11.10 -21.47 -0.46
CA ARG A 49 10.05 -20.74 -1.21
C ARG A 49 9.27 -19.74 -0.34
N ALA A 50 9.29 -19.86 0.98
CA ALA A 50 8.70 -18.86 1.87
C ALA A 50 9.31 -17.47 1.67
N LEU A 51 10.62 -17.39 1.37
CA LEU A 51 11.28 -16.12 1.06
C LEU A 51 10.81 -15.55 -0.28
N LEU A 52 10.53 -16.42 -1.26
CA LEU A 52 9.98 -16.03 -2.54
C LEU A 52 8.55 -15.48 -2.39
N ASP A 53 7.71 -16.12 -1.58
CA ASP A 53 6.34 -15.65 -1.31
C ASP A 53 6.34 -14.29 -0.60
N ALA A 54 7.24 -14.11 0.37
CA ALA A 54 7.45 -12.82 1.04
C ALA A 54 7.88 -11.74 0.05
N GLY A 55 8.85 -12.05 -0.83
CA GLY A 55 9.29 -11.14 -1.89
C GLY A 55 8.18 -10.80 -2.89
N PHE A 56 7.37 -11.79 -3.28
CA PHE A 56 6.21 -11.60 -4.13
C PHE A 56 5.17 -10.69 -3.47
N ALA A 57 4.83 -10.95 -2.20
CA ALA A 57 3.87 -10.15 -1.44
C ALA A 57 4.32 -8.69 -1.30
N LEU A 58 5.61 -8.47 -1.00
CA LEU A 58 6.20 -7.13 -0.94
C LEU A 58 6.13 -6.40 -2.30
N GLY A 59 6.47 -7.10 -3.39
CA GLY A 59 6.39 -6.53 -4.73
C GLY A 59 4.96 -6.18 -5.13
N LEU A 60 4.00 -7.06 -4.83
CA LEU A 60 2.57 -6.82 -5.09
C LEU A 60 2.01 -5.67 -4.25
N ALA A 61 2.39 -5.58 -2.96
CA ALA A 61 2.04 -4.46 -2.09
C ALA A 61 2.62 -3.16 -2.64
N ALA A 62 3.92 -3.13 -2.98
CA ALA A 62 4.56 -1.95 -3.57
C ALA A 62 3.88 -1.50 -4.87
N LEU A 63 3.56 -2.44 -5.77
CA LEU A 63 2.83 -2.15 -7.01
C LEU A 63 1.45 -1.53 -6.71
N THR A 64 0.69 -2.16 -5.80
CA THR A 64 -0.64 -1.69 -5.40
C THR A 64 -0.58 -0.29 -4.80
N LEU A 65 0.43 0.01 -3.98
CA LEU A 65 0.64 1.33 -3.38
C LEU A 65 1.05 2.39 -4.40
N ILE A 66 1.88 2.05 -5.40
CA ILE A 66 2.25 2.95 -6.48
C ILE A 66 1.01 3.30 -7.32
N VAL A 67 0.22 2.29 -7.70
CA VAL A 67 -1.03 2.48 -8.44
C VAL A 67 -2.01 3.34 -7.63
N SER A 68 -2.22 3.00 -6.35
CA SER A 68 -3.09 3.74 -5.44
C SER A 68 -2.64 5.19 -5.26
N LEU A 69 -1.34 5.43 -5.08
CA LEU A 69 -0.79 6.79 -4.96
C LEU A 69 -1.11 7.63 -6.19
N GLY A 70 -0.95 7.07 -7.39
CA GLY A 70 -1.27 7.76 -8.64
C GLY A 70 -2.76 8.06 -8.76
N LEU A 71 -3.60 7.05 -8.53
CA LEU A 71 -5.05 7.15 -8.63
C LEU A 71 -5.61 8.19 -7.63
N GLY A 72 -5.16 8.13 -6.37
CA GLY A 72 -5.58 9.07 -5.34
C GLY A 72 -5.07 10.49 -5.60
N ARG A 73 -3.87 10.67 -6.16
CA ARG A 73 -3.42 12.02 -6.58
C ARG A 73 -4.29 12.60 -7.69
N CYS A 74 -4.66 11.78 -8.67
CA CYS A 74 -5.62 12.19 -9.70
C CYS A 74 -6.95 12.60 -9.08
N ALA A 75 -7.52 11.79 -8.18
CA ALA A 75 -8.78 12.11 -7.51
C ALA A 75 -8.69 13.37 -6.64
N LEU A 76 -7.64 13.53 -5.83
CA LEU A 76 -7.43 14.72 -5.02
C LEU A 76 -7.21 15.99 -5.86
N SER A 77 -6.68 15.86 -7.08
CA SER A 77 -6.54 17.01 -7.99
C SER A 77 -7.90 17.59 -8.41
N TRP A 78 -8.95 16.76 -8.45
CA TRP A 78 -10.31 17.19 -8.77
C TRP A 78 -10.97 17.91 -7.58
N LEU A 79 -10.63 17.52 -6.35
CA LEU A 79 -11.15 18.14 -5.13
C LEU A 79 -10.52 19.50 -4.81
N ARG A 80 -9.48 19.92 -5.55
CA ARG A 80 -8.79 21.22 -5.38
C ARG A 80 -8.40 21.52 -3.92
N LEU A 81 -7.89 20.52 -3.22
CA LEU A 81 -7.35 20.70 -1.87
C LEU A 81 -5.99 21.42 -1.96
N GLU A 82 -6.02 22.73 -1.79
CA GLU A 82 -4.86 23.63 -1.94
C GLU A 82 -3.97 23.66 -0.68
N ASP A 83 -4.54 23.49 0.51
CA ASP A 83 -3.83 23.65 1.80
C ASP A 83 -3.39 22.31 2.43
N LEU A 84 -2.75 21.44 1.65
CA LEU A 84 -2.18 20.18 2.16
C LEU A 84 -0.65 20.21 2.12
N THR A 85 -0.04 19.90 3.26
CA THR A 85 1.40 19.61 3.35
C THR A 85 1.76 18.40 2.49
N ARG A 86 3.05 18.22 2.20
CA ARG A 86 3.54 17.06 1.42
C ARG A 86 3.17 15.72 2.05
N LEU A 87 3.19 15.64 3.38
CA LEU A 87 2.86 14.43 4.12
C LEU A 87 1.36 14.13 4.07
N GLU A 88 0.52 15.12 4.36
CA GLU A 88 -0.95 14.97 4.28
C GLU A 88 -1.36 14.57 2.87
N ARG A 89 -0.80 15.24 1.86
CA ARG A 89 -1.07 14.89 0.46
C ARG A 89 -0.69 13.45 0.15
N LEU A 90 0.45 12.95 0.66
CA LEU A 90 0.85 11.55 0.50
C LEU A 90 -0.16 10.59 1.16
N VAL A 91 -0.49 10.84 2.44
CA VAL A 91 -1.41 10.01 3.22
C VAL A 91 -2.79 9.96 2.58
N PHE A 92 -3.39 11.12 2.28
CA PHE A 92 -4.71 11.18 1.64
C PHE A 92 -4.70 10.57 0.24
N SER A 93 -3.64 10.76 -0.55
CA SER A 93 -3.56 10.12 -1.87
C SER A 93 -3.54 8.60 -1.75
N LEU A 94 -2.79 8.05 -0.80
CA LEU A 94 -2.75 6.60 -0.58
C LEU A 94 -4.10 6.08 -0.08
N LEU A 95 -4.73 6.73 0.90
CA LEU A 95 -6.03 6.32 1.44
C LEU A 95 -7.14 6.37 0.39
N VAL A 96 -7.25 7.47 -0.36
CA VAL A 96 -8.23 7.61 -1.45
C VAL A 96 -7.96 6.59 -2.55
N GLY A 97 -6.70 6.42 -2.94
CA GLY A 97 -6.32 5.47 -3.98
C GLY A 97 -6.57 4.00 -3.61
N LEU A 98 -6.25 3.62 -2.38
CA LEU A 98 -6.54 2.28 -1.84
C LEU A 98 -8.05 2.06 -1.78
N GLY A 99 -8.81 3.04 -1.31
CA GLY A 99 -10.27 3.00 -1.31
C GLY A 99 -10.84 2.82 -2.71
N MET A 100 -10.40 3.62 -3.68
CA MET A 100 -10.84 3.47 -5.09
C MET A 100 -10.47 2.11 -5.67
N THR A 101 -9.25 1.61 -5.39
CA THR A 101 -8.81 0.27 -5.82
C THR A 101 -9.75 -0.81 -5.24
N ALA A 102 -10.07 -0.70 -3.96
CA ALA A 102 -10.96 -1.62 -3.26
C ALA A 102 -12.40 -1.57 -3.78
N TYR A 103 -12.96 -0.38 -3.98
CA TYR A 103 -14.30 -0.21 -4.54
C TYR A 103 -14.39 -0.68 -6.00
N GLY A 104 -13.31 -0.62 -6.78
CA GLY A 104 -13.28 -1.23 -8.10
C GLY A 104 -13.38 -2.77 -8.03
N VAL A 105 -12.68 -3.40 -7.08
CA VAL A 105 -12.83 -4.84 -6.83
C VAL A 105 -14.23 -5.18 -6.32
N LEU A 106 -14.80 -4.35 -5.44
CA LEU A 106 -16.21 -4.46 -5.01
C LEU A 106 -17.16 -4.44 -6.22
N ALA A 107 -16.99 -3.47 -7.11
CA ALA A 107 -17.83 -3.32 -8.30
C ALA A 107 -17.74 -4.54 -9.22
N LEU A 108 -16.53 -5.08 -9.45
CA LEU A 108 -16.38 -6.36 -10.16
C LEU A 108 -17.12 -7.49 -9.46
N GLY A 109 -17.06 -7.53 -8.13
CA GLY A 109 -17.79 -8.47 -7.29
C GLY A 109 -19.29 -8.42 -7.46
N LEU A 110 -19.86 -7.22 -7.47
CA LEU A 110 -21.30 -7.01 -7.66
C LEU A 110 -21.76 -7.32 -9.09
N LEU A 111 -20.88 -7.17 -10.09
CA LEU A 111 -21.15 -7.48 -11.50
C LEU A 111 -20.94 -8.96 -11.84
N GLY A 112 -20.50 -9.79 -10.90
CA GLY A 112 -20.17 -11.20 -11.16
C GLY A 112 -18.90 -11.41 -11.97
N LEU A 113 -17.96 -10.46 -11.88
CA LEU A 113 -16.67 -10.46 -12.56
C LEU A 113 -15.51 -10.61 -11.55
N LEU A 114 -15.74 -11.25 -10.40
CA LEU A 114 -14.73 -11.40 -9.34
C LEU A 114 -13.77 -12.55 -9.64
N GLU A 115 -13.02 -12.40 -10.71
CA GLU A 115 -12.00 -13.37 -11.13
C GLU A 115 -10.66 -12.67 -11.26
N ARG A 116 -9.58 -13.46 -11.11
CA ARG A 116 -8.19 -12.98 -11.22
C ARG A 116 -7.97 -12.09 -12.46
N ARG A 117 -8.49 -12.48 -13.63
CA ARG A 117 -8.29 -11.72 -14.88
C ARG A 117 -8.86 -10.30 -14.79
N TRP A 118 -10.07 -10.15 -14.25
CA TRP A 118 -10.77 -8.87 -14.18
C TRP A 118 -10.19 -7.97 -13.11
N ILE A 119 -9.78 -8.55 -11.98
CA ILE A 119 -9.06 -7.84 -10.91
C ILE A 119 -7.73 -7.28 -11.45
N LEU A 120 -6.97 -8.07 -12.21
CA LEU A 120 -5.72 -7.62 -12.81
C LEU A 120 -5.92 -6.57 -13.91
N ILE A 121 -6.97 -6.72 -14.74
CA ILE A 121 -7.37 -5.69 -15.72
C ILE A 121 -7.72 -4.39 -15.00
N TRP A 122 -8.52 -4.45 -13.92
CA TRP A 122 -8.85 -3.29 -13.11
C TRP A 122 -7.59 -2.62 -12.54
N LEU A 123 -6.68 -3.39 -11.92
CA LEU A 123 -5.43 -2.85 -11.38
C LEU A 123 -4.57 -2.19 -12.47
N ALA A 124 -4.53 -2.77 -13.67
CA ALA A 124 -3.82 -2.20 -14.81
C ALA A 124 -4.47 -0.88 -15.29
N LEU A 125 -5.80 -0.84 -15.41
CA LEU A 125 -6.55 0.37 -15.78
C LEU A 125 -6.38 1.48 -14.75
N ALA A 126 -6.47 1.15 -13.46
CA ALA A 126 -6.19 2.08 -12.35
C ALA A 126 -4.74 2.60 -12.42
N GLY A 127 -3.79 1.72 -12.71
CA GLY A 127 -2.39 2.06 -12.92
C GLY A 127 -2.19 3.04 -14.07
N LEU A 128 -2.85 2.81 -15.21
CA LEU A 128 -2.81 3.70 -16.37
C LEU A 128 -3.45 5.07 -16.07
N ALA A 129 -4.60 5.09 -15.39
CA ALA A 129 -5.28 6.32 -14.99
C ALA A 129 -4.41 7.21 -14.08
N GLY A 130 -3.61 6.59 -13.20
CA GLY A 130 -2.69 7.27 -12.30
C GLY A 130 -1.28 7.51 -12.85
N ALA A 131 -0.98 7.13 -14.10
CA ALA A 131 0.40 6.95 -14.58
C ALA A 131 1.23 8.22 -14.71
N GLY A 132 0.57 9.35 -14.99
CA GLY A 132 1.22 10.65 -14.91
C GLY A 132 1.69 10.98 -13.49
N GLU A 133 0.87 10.66 -12.48
CA GLU A 133 1.09 11.07 -11.09
C GLU A 133 2.07 10.17 -10.34
N TRP A 134 1.95 8.85 -10.47
CA TRP A 134 2.93 7.95 -9.86
C TRP A 134 4.28 8.02 -10.59
N GLY A 135 4.32 8.25 -11.91
CA GLY A 135 5.57 8.48 -12.64
C GLY A 135 6.30 9.73 -12.14
N ARG A 136 5.57 10.82 -11.88
CA ARG A 136 6.13 12.02 -11.21
C ARG A 136 6.59 11.74 -9.78
N ALA A 137 5.89 10.88 -9.04
CA ALA A 137 6.29 10.48 -7.69
C ALA A 137 7.62 9.71 -7.70
N LEU A 138 7.73 8.68 -8.54
CA LEU A 138 8.91 7.82 -8.64
C LEU A 138 10.15 8.58 -9.11
N THR A 139 10.01 9.47 -10.08
CA THR A 139 11.14 10.31 -10.55
C THR A 139 11.66 11.27 -9.48
N ARG A 140 10.82 11.68 -8.52
CA ARG A 140 11.21 12.56 -7.40
C ARG A 140 11.71 11.79 -6.18
N ALA A 141 11.42 10.49 -6.07
CA ALA A 141 11.76 9.68 -4.92
C ALA A 141 13.26 9.65 -4.59
N PRO A 142 14.19 9.49 -5.56
CA PRO A 142 15.63 9.53 -5.28
C PRO A 142 16.10 10.89 -4.73
N ALA A 143 15.54 11.98 -5.24
CA ALA A 143 15.86 13.32 -4.74
C ALA A 143 15.36 13.51 -3.30
N LEU A 144 14.16 13.01 -2.97
CA LEU A 144 13.65 13.04 -1.60
C LEU A 144 14.51 12.17 -0.67
N ALA A 145 14.90 10.97 -1.10
CA ALA A 145 15.76 10.07 -0.32
C ALA A 145 17.11 10.71 0.04
N ARG A 146 17.71 11.48 -0.87
CA ARG A 146 18.96 12.23 -0.62
C ARG A 146 18.82 13.31 0.45
N THR A 147 17.62 13.78 0.76
CA THR A 147 17.39 14.75 1.83
C THR A 147 17.29 14.11 3.22
N LEU A 148 17.08 12.78 3.31
CA LEU A 148 16.87 12.09 4.59
C LEU A 148 18.06 12.21 5.56
N PRO A 149 19.34 12.08 5.13
CA PRO A 149 20.46 12.25 6.05
C PRO A 149 20.54 13.66 6.66
N ALA A 150 20.19 14.69 5.88
CA ALA A 150 20.15 16.06 6.37
C ALA A 150 18.98 16.26 7.35
N GLN A 151 17.79 15.72 7.03
CA GLN A 151 16.64 15.75 7.92
C GLN A 151 16.94 15.04 9.26
N TRP A 152 17.57 13.87 9.21
CA TRP A 152 17.97 13.10 10.39
C TRP A 152 18.94 13.88 11.29
N ARG A 153 19.94 14.56 10.71
CA ARG A 153 20.88 15.39 11.48
C ARG A 153 20.19 16.54 12.19
N GLY A 154 19.15 17.11 11.58
CA GLY A 154 18.34 18.20 12.15
C GLY A 154 17.40 17.79 13.29
N LEU A 155 17.25 16.49 13.57
CA LEU A 155 16.40 16.01 14.67
C LEU A 155 17.10 16.11 16.03
N HIS A 156 16.34 16.51 17.05
CA HIS A 156 16.78 16.44 18.44
C HIS A 156 16.82 14.97 18.93
N LEU A 157 17.53 14.72 20.04
CA LEU A 157 17.73 13.37 20.58
C LEU A 157 16.40 12.63 20.83
N GLY A 158 15.41 13.29 21.45
CA GLY A 158 14.10 12.69 21.71
C GLY A 158 13.39 12.21 20.42
N GLN A 159 13.43 13.02 19.35
CA GLN A 159 12.85 12.63 18.05
C GLN A 159 13.58 11.44 17.43
N LYS A 160 14.91 11.38 17.54
CA LYS A 160 15.70 10.23 17.08
C LYS A 160 15.34 8.97 17.85
N LEU A 161 15.23 9.04 19.18
CA LEU A 161 14.82 7.91 20.01
C LEU A 161 13.42 7.41 19.64
N LEU A 162 12.46 8.33 19.45
CA LEU A 162 11.11 7.97 19.02
C LEU A 162 11.10 7.28 17.65
N LEU A 163 11.88 7.77 16.68
CA LEU A 163 12.02 7.12 15.37
C LEU A 163 12.70 5.75 15.45
N ILE A 164 13.71 5.58 16.30
CA ILE A 164 14.41 4.30 16.49
C ILE A 164 13.48 3.28 17.14
N ILE A 165 12.82 3.65 18.24
CA ILE A 165 11.92 2.75 18.97
C ILE A 165 10.69 2.43 18.11
N GLY A 166 10.04 3.44 17.54
CA GLY A 166 8.90 3.24 16.65
C GLY A 166 9.29 2.45 15.40
N GLY A 167 10.46 2.72 14.83
CA GLY A 167 11.01 1.96 13.71
C GLY A 167 11.28 0.50 14.04
N LEU A 168 11.79 0.21 15.24
CA LEU A 168 11.98 -1.16 15.72
C LEU A 168 10.63 -1.88 15.86
N LEU A 169 9.64 -1.25 16.50
CA LEU A 169 8.30 -1.82 16.66
C LEU A 169 7.65 -2.13 15.31
N LEU A 170 7.68 -1.18 14.37
CA LEU A 170 7.14 -1.37 13.02
C LEU A 170 7.93 -2.39 12.20
N THR A 171 9.24 -2.55 12.47
CA THR A 171 10.04 -3.63 11.85
C THR A 171 9.58 -4.99 12.36
N LEU A 172 9.27 -5.12 13.65
CA LEU A 172 8.70 -6.35 14.20
C LEU A 172 7.33 -6.65 13.59
N SER A 173 6.45 -5.64 13.45
CA SER A 173 5.16 -5.79 12.74
C SER A 173 5.36 -6.21 11.29
N LEU A 174 6.37 -5.65 10.59
CA LEU A 174 6.69 -6.09 9.23
C LEU A 174 7.14 -7.55 9.18
N LEU A 175 8.04 -7.98 10.07
CA LEU A 175 8.49 -9.37 10.11
C LEU A 175 7.32 -10.32 10.40
N GLN A 176 6.40 -9.93 11.29
CA GLN A 176 5.17 -10.66 11.56
C GLN A 176 4.23 -10.65 10.35
N ALA A 177 4.07 -9.52 9.64
CA ALA A 177 3.23 -9.41 8.45
C ALA A 177 3.72 -10.31 7.31
N LEU A 178 5.04 -10.53 7.22
CA LEU A 178 5.67 -11.41 6.22
C LEU A 178 5.49 -12.90 6.52
N THR A 179 5.06 -13.28 7.72
CA THR A 179 4.70 -14.69 7.99
C THR A 179 3.36 -15.04 7.32
N PRO A 180 3.07 -16.33 7.07
CA PRO A 180 1.74 -16.76 6.64
C PRO A 180 0.63 -16.24 7.58
N PRO A 181 -0.61 -16.04 7.10
CA PRO A 181 -1.74 -15.72 7.96
C PRO A 181 -1.94 -16.79 9.03
N TRP A 182 -2.14 -16.37 10.28
CA TRP A 182 -2.25 -17.25 11.44
C TRP A 182 -3.23 -16.74 12.51
N ASP A 183 -3.65 -15.47 12.41
CA ASP A 183 -4.53 -14.84 13.37
C ASP A 183 -5.97 -15.31 13.22
N TYR A 184 -6.69 -15.33 14.35
CA TYR A 184 -8.02 -15.91 14.45
C TYR A 184 -9.02 -15.24 13.49
N ASP A 185 -9.13 -13.91 13.56
CA ASP A 185 -10.08 -13.13 12.75
C ASP A 185 -9.71 -13.17 11.26
N GLY A 186 -8.41 -13.09 10.96
CA GLY A 186 -7.82 -13.28 9.65
C GLY A 186 -8.32 -14.54 8.96
N LEU A 187 -8.16 -15.68 9.64
CA LEU A 187 -8.54 -16.99 9.13
C LEU A 187 -10.06 -17.23 9.19
N MET A 188 -10.76 -16.64 10.15
CA MET A 188 -12.20 -16.83 10.33
C MET A 188 -13.02 -16.11 9.26
N TYR A 189 -12.76 -14.83 8.98
CA TYR A 189 -13.59 -14.06 8.06
C TYR A 189 -12.83 -13.11 7.14
N HIS A 190 -11.75 -12.45 7.57
CA HIS A 190 -11.08 -11.45 6.73
C HIS A 190 -10.45 -12.07 5.46
N LEU A 191 -9.98 -13.32 5.51
CA LEU A 191 -9.49 -14.05 4.34
C LEU A 191 -10.50 -15.06 3.82
N GLN A 192 -11.32 -15.64 4.70
CA GLN A 192 -12.32 -16.63 4.32
C GLN A 192 -13.45 -16.02 3.47
N GLY A 193 -13.97 -14.85 3.85
CA GLY A 193 -14.99 -14.15 3.07
C GLY A 193 -14.52 -13.84 1.63
N PRO A 194 -13.37 -13.15 1.45
CA PRO A 194 -12.82 -12.87 0.12
C PRO A 194 -12.51 -14.11 -0.70
N ARG A 195 -12.05 -15.20 -0.05
CA ARG A 195 -11.86 -16.50 -0.70
C ARG A 195 -13.17 -17.06 -1.23
N LEU A 196 -14.23 -17.09 -0.42
CA LEU A 196 -15.54 -17.58 -0.84
C LEU A 196 -16.15 -16.73 -1.97
N PHE A 197 -15.93 -15.41 -1.95
CA PHE A 197 -16.35 -14.54 -3.05
C PHE A 197 -15.60 -14.85 -4.36
N LEU A 198 -14.28 -15.13 -4.28
CA LEU A 198 -13.50 -15.54 -5.46
C LEU A 198 -13.95 -16.90 -5.99
N GLU A 199 -14.22 -17.87 -5.11
CA GLU A 199 -14.75 -19.18 -5.48
C GLU A 199 -16.12 -19.07 -6.16
N ALA A 200 -16.97 -18.15 -5.70
CA ALA A 200 -18.27 -17.86 -6.31
C ALA A 200 -18.19 -16.97 -7.57
N GLY A 201 -17.03 -16.36 -7.86
CA GLY A 201 -16.84 -15.37 -8.94
C GLY A 201 -17.63 -14.06 -8.74
N ARG A 202 -18.23 -13.84 -7.56
CA ARG A 202 -19.08 -12.69 -7.25
C ARG A 202 -19.22 -12.51 -5.75
N ILE A 203 -19.70 -11.34 -5.33
CA ILE A 203 -20.09 -11.12 -3.94
C ILE A 203 -21.42 -11.84 -3.69
N VAL A 204 -21.47 -12.66 -2.66
CA VAL A 204 -22.65 -13.43 -2.25
C VAL A 204 -22.91 -13.22 -0.76
N LEU A 205 -24.15 -13.48 -0.33
CA LEU A 205 -24.43 -13.56 1.10
C LEU A 205 -23.79 -14.83 1.66
N LEU A 206 -23.08 -14.72 2.79
CA LEU A 206 -22.44 -15.83 3.49
C LEU A 206 -23.11 -16.03 4.86
N PRO A 207 -24.10 -16.95 4.99
CA PRO A 207 -24.79 -17.18 6.26
C PRO A 207 -23.85 -17.68 7.36
N ASP A 208 -22.92 -18.55 7.01
CA ASP A 208 -21.99 -19.18 7.96
C ASP A 208 -20.79 -18.29 8.32
N VAL A 209 -20.54 -17.25 7.53
CA VAL A 209 -19.48 -16.25 7.75
C VAL A 209 -20.10 -14.86 7.77
N TRP A 210 -21.05 -14.67 8.69
CA TRP A 210 -21.90 -13.48 8.72
C TRP A 210 -21.11 -12.17 8.89
N GLN A 211 -19.92 -12.22 9.51
CA GLN A 211 -19.01 -11.09 9.63
C GLN A 211 -18.59 -10.52 8.26
N ALA A 212 -18.51 -11.38 7.23
CA ALA A 212 -18.16 -10.98 5.86
C ALA A 212 -19.32 -10.29 5.11
N ASN A 213 -20.53 -10.26 5.69
CA ASN A 213 -21.68 -9.56 5.11
C ASN A 213 -21.74 -8.07 5.51
N GLY A 214 -20.85 -7.62 6.41
CA GLY A 214 -20.75 -6.23 6.85
C GLY A 214 -19.94 -5.34 5.89
N PRO A 215 -19.58 -4.11 6.32
CA PRO A 215 -18.68 -3.25 5.56
C PRO A 215 -17.33 -3.93 5.34
N PHE A 216 -17.00 -4.26 4.09
CA PHE A 216 -15.88 -5.14 3.74
C PHE A 216 -14.90 -4.49 2.74
N THR A 217 -14.72 -3.17 2.87
CA THR A 217 -13.95 -2.39 1.88
C THR A 217 -12.48 -2.79 1.87
N ILE A 218 -11.84 -2.94 3.03
CA ILE A 218 -10.41 -3.28 3.09
C ILE A 218 -10.19 -4.69 2.54
N GLU A 219 -11.11 -5.59 2.81
CA GLU A 219 -11.08 -6.98 2.40
C GLU A 219 -11.21 -7.16 0.88
N MET A 220 -11.79 -6.19 0.17
CA MET A 220 -11.72 -6.16 -1.31
C MET A 220 -10.28 -5.98 -1.83
N LEU A 221 -9.40 -5.34 -1.06
CA LEU A 221 -7.96 -5.38 -1.36
C LEU A 221 -7.39 -6.77 -1.05
N TYR A 222 -7.84 -7.45 0.00
CA TYR A 222 -7.38 -8.81 0.29
C TYR A 222 -7.80 -9.79 -0.81
N THR A 223 -9.00 -9.61 -1.40
CA THR A 223 -9.45 -10.32 -2.60
C THR A 223 -8.43 -10.19 -3.74
N LEU A 224 -7.81 -9.01 -3.92
CA LEU A 224 -6.75 -8.83 -4.92
C LEU A 224 -5.56 -9.74 -4.65
N GLY A 225 -5.05 -9.74 -3.41
CA GLY A 225 -3.94 -10.62 -3.01
C GLY A 225 -4.27 -12.10 -3.16
N LEU A 226 -5.44 -12.53 -2.69
CA LEU A 226 -5.90 -13.92 -2.79
C LEU A 226 -6.15 -14.36 -4.24
N SER A 227 -6.58 -13.47 -5.13
CA SER A 227 -6.76 -13.81 -6.56
C SER A 227 -5.46 -14.21 -7.26
N VAL A 228 -4.31 -13.79 -6.70
CA VAL A 228 -2.97 -14.19 -7.13
C VAL A 228 -2.27 -15.08 -6.09
N GLY A 229 -3.05 -15.64 -5.15
CA GLY A 229 -2.65 -16.55 -4.08
C GLY A 229 -1.54 -16.03 -3.19
N SER A 230 -1.77 -14.87 -2.61
CA SER A 230 -0.93 -14.30 -1.56
C SER A 230 -1.80 -13.85 -0.39
N GLY A 231 -1.91 -14.70 0.64
CA GLY A 231 -2.47 -14.30 1.94
C GLY A 231 -1.59 -13.30 2.69
N THR A 232 -0.26 -13.42 2.56
CA THR A 232 0.72 -12.49 3.15
C THR A 232 0.51 -11.04 2.67
N PHE A 233 0.07 -10.84 1.43
CA PHE A 233 -0.26 -9.51 0.91
C PHE A 233 -1.33 -8.81 1.76
N ALA A 234 -2.34 -9.52 2.25
CA ALA A 234 -3.40 -8.93 3.07
C ALA A 234 -2.85 -8.29 4.35
N LYS A 235 -1.92 -8.99 5.02
CA LYS A 235 -1.22 -8.48 6.21
C LYS A 235 -0.36 -7.26 5.90
N LEU A 236 0.31 -7.23 4.74
CA LEU A 236 1.06 -6.04 4.30
C LEU A 236 0.15 -4.84 4.00
N ILE A 237 -1.05 -5.08 3.47
CA ILE A 237 -2.07 -4.02 3.29
C ILE A 237 -2.55 -3.53 4.66
N HIS A 238 -2.81 -4.43 5.61
CA HIS A 238 -3.19 -4.05 6.98
C HIS A 238 -2.11 -3.18 7.64
N LEU A 239 -0.85 -3.62 7.56
CA LEU A 239 0.31 -2.86 8.07
C LEU A 239 0.44 -1.51 7.39
N THR A 240 0.09 -1.42 6.10
CA THR A 240 0.07 -0.14 5.41
C THR A 240 -0.95 0.82 6.03
N TYR A 241 -2.15 0.36 6.38
CA TYR A 241 -3.14 1.19 7.08
C TYR A 241 -2.65 1.63 8.46
N ALA A 242 -1.97 0.76 9.21
CA ALA A 242 -1.33 1.12 10.46
C ALA A 242 -0.28 2.24 10.25
N LEU A 243 0.63 2.08 9.29
CA LEU A 243 1.62 3.11 8.95
C LEU A 243 0.97 4.44 8.54
N LEU A 244 -0.08 4.38 7.71
CA LEU A 244 -0.82 5.57 7.29
C LEU A 244 -1.52 6.25 8.46
N LEU A 245 -2.05 5.48 9.43
CA LEU A 245 -2.67 6.04 10.64
C LEU A 245 -1.63 6.75 11.52
N CYS A 246 -0.42 6.18 11.68
CA CYS A 246 0.66 6.85 12.39
C CYS A 246 1.06 8.17 11.73
N LEU A 247 1.22 8.15 10.40
CA LEU A 247 1.58 9.34 9.62
C LEU A 247 0.47 10.40 9.65
N ALA A 248 -0.80 9.98 9.55
CA ALA A 248 -1.97 10.84 9.67
C ALA A 248 -2.04 11.48 11.06
N THR A 249 -1.81 10.70 12.12
CA THR A 249 -1.81 11.15 13.52
C THR A 249 -0.71 12.19 13.76
N TYR A 250 0.51 11.92 13.27
CA TYR A 250 1.60 12.90 13.32
C TYR A 250 1.24 14.18 12.56
N ALA A 251 0.74 14.05 11.32
CA ALA A 251 0.40 15.20 10.47
C ALA A 251 -0.69 16.07 11.12
N LEU A 252 -1.76 15.45 11.62
CA LEU A 252 -2.86 16.14 12.27
C LEU A 252 -2.41 16.83 13.56
N GLY A 253 -1.66 16.14 14.43
CA GLY A 253 -1.14 16.72 15.66
C GLY A 253 -0.18 17.88 15.37
N LYS A 254 0.67 17.75 14.35
CA LYS A 254 1.55 18.83 13.91
C LYS A 254 0.78 20.05 13.41
N ARG A 255 -0.24 19.84 12.59
CA ARG A 255 -1.05 20.91 11.98
C ARG A 255 -1.87 21.67 13.01
N THR A 256 -2.42 20.96 14.00
CA THR A 256 -3.36 21.53 14.98
C THR A 256 -2.68 22.11 16.21
N LEU A 257 -1.62 21.45 16.71
CA LEU A 257 -1.02 21.73 18.01
C LEU A 257 0.51 21.94 17.95
N GLY A 258 1.09 21.93 16.75
CA GLY A 258 2.52 22.12 16.52
C GLY A 258 3.35 20.84 16.53
N ALA A 259 4.62 20.96 16.11
CA ALA A 259 5.47 19.80 15.80
C ALA A 259 5.65 18.83 16.98
N THR A 260 5.81 19.34 18.20
CA THR A 260 5.96 18.52 19.41
C THR A 260 4.73 17.64 19.66
N ALA A 261 3.53 18.19 19.52
CA ALA A 261 2.28 17.44 19.68
C ALA A 261 2.14 16.34 18.62
N GLY A 262 2.52 16.62 17.37
CA GLY A 262 2.56 15.59 16.32
C GLY A 262 3.47 14.41 16.68
N TRP A 263 4.69 14.68 17.17
CA TRP A 263 5.61 13.63 17.61
C TRP A 263 5.07 12.81 18.77
N ILE A 264 4.53 13.47 19.79
CA ILE A 264 3.96 12.80 20.97
C ILE A 264 2.75 11.96 20.58
N ALA A 265 1.84 12.48 19.75
CA ALA A 265 0.64 11.74 19.33
C ALA A 265 0.99 10.45 18.57
N ALA A 266 1.95 10.51 17.63
CA ALA A 266 2.41 9.32 16.93
C ALA A 266 3.16 8.34 17.84
N ALA A 267 3.96 8.84 18.78
CA ALA A 267 4.66 8.01 19.76
C ALA A 267 3.69 7.27 20.70
N VAL A 268 2.66 7.96 21.18
CA VAL A 268 1.60 7.35 21.99
C VAL A 268 0.91 6.25 21.20
N LEU A 269 0.49 6.53 19.96
CA LEU A 269 -0.18 5.54 19.13
C LEU A 269 0.67 4.28 18.89
N VAL A 270 1.93 4.45 18.45
CA VAL A 270 2.84 3.32 18.20
C VAL A 270 3.23 2.60 19.50
N GLY A 271 3.25 3.33 20.62
CA GLY A 271 3.56 2.79 21.94
C GLY A 271 2.43 1.98 22.58
N ILE A 272 1.20 2.04 22.06
CA ILE A 272 0.10 1.17 22.50
C ILE A 272 0.42 -0.25 22.04
N PRO A 273 0.70 -1.23 22.93
CA PRO A 273 1.21 -2.55 22.52
C PRO A 273 0.32 -3.29 21.52
N LEU A 274 -1.00 -3.08 21.61
CA LEU A 274 -1.97 -3.65 20.69
C LEU A 274 -1.73 -3.20 19.24
N PHE A 275 -1.29 -1.95 19.04
CA PHE A 275 -1.15 -1.37 17.72
C PHE A 275 -0.09 -2.07 16.87
N PRO A 276 1.21 -2.13 17.25
CA PRO A 276 2.21 -2.84 16.44
C PRO A 276 2.08 -4.36 16.50
N LEU A 277 1.43 -4.94 17.51
CA LEU A 277 1.25 -6.40 17.62
C LEU A 277 0.22 -6.95 16.63
N TRP A 278 -0.76 -6.14 16.26
CA TRP A 278 -1.85 -6.50 15.35
C TRP A 278 -1.86 -5.68 14.05
N ALA A 279 -0.80 -4.91 13.80
CA ALA A 279 -0.60 -4.14 12.57
C ALA A 279 -0.18 -5.02 11.39
#